data_AF-A0A964C0H0-F1
#
_entry.id   AF-A0A964C0H0-F1
#
_cell.length_a   1.000
_cell.length_b   1.000
_cell.length_c   1.000
_cell.angle_alpha   90.00
_cell.angle_beta   90.00
_cell.angle_gamma   90.00
#
_symmetry.space_group_name_H-M   'P 1'
#
loop_
_entity.id
_entity.type
_entity.pdbx_description
1 polymer ?
#
loop_
_entity_poly.entity_id
_entity_poly.type
_entity_poly.pdbx_seq_one_letter_code
_entity_poly.pdbx_strand_id
1 'polypeptide(L)'
;MFVPVVNSENRPLMPTTPSRAKRWMRSGKATPFWKKGVFCVRLNVEPSNHNYQPIAVGIDPGSKREGFTVKSKPHTYLNIQTHAVDWVKDRVEVRRNMRRSRRFRNTPCRQNRANRLVNKNRIPPSTKSRWQWKLRIVNWLTLMFPISTFVVEDIKARKRKNGRKWNVSFSPLEVGKHWFYDQLRKIAHLEIRSGNDTYELRQNLGLKKSKQKLSNKFEAHCVDSWVLANWYAGGHIQPDNSSLIEIVPLEFHRRQLHRLQHSTGHIRSRYGGTLSVGFKRGSIVKHRKYGFCYVGGWQESPTKKDPYRKTISLHDLKTGKRLTQNASPTDCKFFSYNSWRIAN
;
A
#
# COMPACT_ATOMS: atom_id res chain seq x y z
N MET A 1 -1.30 21.23 4.68
CA MET A 1 -0.54 20.06 4.19
C MET A 1 0.91 20.46 3.97
N PHE A 2 1.87 19.74 4.54
CA PHE A 2 3.30 20.01 4.36
C PHE A 2 3.84 19.35 3.09
N VAL A 3 4.96 19.85 2.58
CA VAL A 3 5.65 19.32 1.40
C VAL A 3 6.91 18.58 1.87
N PRO A 4 7.02 17.25 1.63
CA PRO A 4 8.24 16.52 1.88
C PRO A 4 9.38 17.03 1.02
N VAL A 5 10.57 17.09 1.62
CA VAL A 5 11.78 17.61 1.00
C VAL A 5 12.83 16.51 0.96
N VAL A 6 13.56 16.40 -0.14
CA VAL A 6 14.74 15.53 -0.24
C VAL A 6 15.93 16.32 -0.75
N ASN A 7 17.15 15.90 -0.40
CA ASN A 7 18.37 16.48 -0.96
C ASN A 7 18.64 15.98 -2.39
N SER A 8 19.72 16.47 -3.00
CA SER A 8 20.20 16.06 -4.32
C SER A 8 20.35 14.53 -4.47
N GLU A 9 20.80 13.85 -3.40
CA GLU A 9 20.96 12.39 -3.33
C GLU A 9 19.66 11.61 -3.02
N ASN A 10 18.51 12.28 -2.93
CA ASN A 10 17.21 11.70 -2.53
C ASN A 10 17.12 11.21 -1.07
N ARG A 11 18.01 11.67 -0.19
CA ARG A 11 17.87 11.49 1.26
C ARG A 11 16.80 12.45 1.80
N PRO A 12 15.88 12.00 2.65
CA PRO A 12 14.80 12.83 3.17
C PRO A 12 15.31 13.91 4.15
N LEU A 13 14.76 15.12 4.02
CA LEU A 13 15.01 16.27 4.89
C LEU A 13 13.72 16.65 5.62
N MET A 14 13.81 17.63 6.53
CA MET A 14 12.62 18.15 7.21
C MET A 14 11.59 18.68 6.21
N PRO A 15 10.30 18.32 6.34
CA PRO A 15 9.24 18.87 5.50
C PRO A 15 9.12 20.39 5.65
N THR A 16 8.64 21.05 4.61
CA THR A 16 8.46 22.50 4.58
C THR A 16 7.00 22.88 4.30
N THR A 17 6.67 24.15 4.55
CA THR A 17 5.38 24.71 4.15
C THR A 17 5.28 24.85 2.62
N PRO A 18 4.07 24.72 2.04
CA PRO A 18 3.87 24.90 0.60
C PRO A 18 4.32 26.26 0.06
N SER A 19 4.16 27.33 0.86
CA SER A 19 4.59 28.68 0.48
C SER A 19 6.11 28.77 0.29
N ARG A 20 6.88 28.17 1.21
CA ARG A 20 8.34 28.08 1.10
C ARG A 20 8.80 27.20 -0.06
N ALA A 21 8.17 26.03 -0.24
CA ALA A 21 8.44 25.17 -1.41
C ALA A 21 8.19 25.90 -2.74
N LYS A 22 7.10 26.68 -2.83
CA LYS A 22 6.79 27.49 -4.02
C LYS A 22 7.84 28.56 -4.29
N ARG A 23 8.35 29.24 -3.26
CA ARG A 23 9.45 30.21 -3.40
C ARG A 23 10.74 29.55 -3.89
N TRP A 24 11.09 28.38 -3.37
CA TRP A 24 12.26 27.63 -3.83
C TRP A 24 12.17 27.21 -5.29
N MET A 25 11.00 26.73 -5.72
CA MET A 25 10.79 26.38 -7.13
C MET A 25 10.87 27.61 -8.05
N ARG A 26 10.28 28.74 -7.66
CA ARG A 26 10.35 30.00 -8.44
C ARG A 26 11.77 30.55 -8.56
N SER A 27 12.61 30.33 -7.55
CA SER A 27 14.01 30.77 -7.53
C SER A 27 14.98 29.72 -8.05
N GLY A 28 14.51 28.59 -8.61
CA GLY A 28 15.37 27.52 -9.14
C GLY A 28 16.10 26.68 -8.08
N LYS A 29 15.91 26.97 -6.79
CA LYS A 29 16.56 26.26 -5.66
C LYS A 29 16.02 24.85 -5.44
N ALA A 30 14.86 24.52 -5.99
CA ALA A 30 14.27 23.19 -5.84
C ALA A 30 13.52 22.72 -7.09
N THR A 31 13.60 21.42 -7.36
CA THR A 31 12.92 20.76 -8.47
C THR A 31 11.69 20.00 -7.95
N PRO A 32 10.47 20.25 -8.46
CA PRO A 32 9.29 19.50 -8.08
C PRO A 32 9.32 18.08 -8.63
N PHE A 33 8.80 17.13 -7.85
CA PHE A 33 8.54 15.78 -8.34
C PHE A 33 7.40 15.12 -7.56
N TRP A 34 6.92 13.99 -8.07
CA TRP A 34 5.85 13.23 -7.44
C TRP A 34 6.37 11.87 -6.96
N LYS A 35 6.04 11.49 -5.72
CA LYS A 35 6.37 10.17 -5.17
C LYS A 35 5.09 9.42 -4.84
N LYS A 36 4.64 8.60 -5.80
CA LYS A 36 3.41 7.78 -5.71
C LYS A 36 2.15 8.58 -5.31
N GLY A 37 2.03 9.79 -5.86
CA GLY A 37 0.87 10.66 -5.69
C GLY A 37 0.99 11.70 -4.57
N VAL A 38 2.11 11.72 -3.84
CA VAL A 38 2.48 12.86 -2.97
C VAL A 38 3.41 13.79 -3.72
N PHE A 39 3.11 15.09 -3.66
CA PHE A 39 3.96 16.15 -4.20
C PHE A 39 5.14 16.39 -3.27
N CYS A 40 6.36 16.36 -3.81
CA CYS A 40 7.60 16.56 -3.07
C CYS A 40 8.48 17.57 -3.82
N VAL A 41 9.47 18.12 -3.11
CA VAL A 41 10.52 18.95 -3.72
C VAL A 41 11.90 18.39 -3.44
N ARG A 42 12.77 18.41 -4.45
CA ARG A 42 14.19 18.08 -4.33
C ARG A 42 14.98 19.37 -4.27
N LEU A 43 15.76 19.59 -3.23
CA LEU A 43 16.67 20.74 -3.17
C LEU A 43 17.82 20.55 -4.17
N ASN A 44 18.07 21.60 -4.97
CA ASN A 44 19.21 21.67 -5.89
C ASN A 44 20.42 22.38 -5.23
N VAL A 45 20.22 22.94 -4.03
CA VAL A 45 21.22 23.62 -3.22
C VAL A 45 21.42 22.85 -1.91
N GLU A 46 22.59 23.02 -1.30
CA GLU A 46 22.84 22.50 0.04
C GLU A 46 21.85 23.09 1.06
N PRO A 47 21.29 22.26 1.97
CA PRO A 47 20.41 22.74 3.00
C PRO A 47 21.18 23.62 3.99
N SER A 48 20.49 24.60 4.57
CA SER A 48 21.10 25.53 5.53
C SER A 48 21.63 24.84 6.79
N ASN A 49 21.07 23.70 7.17
CA ASN A 49 21.54 22.84 8.25
C ASN A 49 21.06 21.40 8.05
N HIS A 50 21.63 20.49 8.85
CA HIS A 50 21.31 19.05 8.85
C HIS A 50 20.61 18.62 10.14
N ASN A 51 20.06 19.57 10.90
CA ASN A 51 19.41 19.28 12.16
C ASN A 51 17.99 18.74 11.92
N TYR A 52 17.75 17.52 12.37
CA TYR A 52 16.44 16.88 12.28
C TYR A 52 15.72 16.95 13.63
N GLN A 53 14.43 17.27 13.56
CA GLN A 53 13.55 17.03 14.69
C GLN A 53 13.07 15.57 14.63
N PRO A 54 12.87 14.90 15.77
CA PRO A 54 12.31 13.55 15.79
C PRO A 54 10.95 13.50 15.09
N ILE A 55 10.80 12.58 14.14
CA ILE A 55 9.54 12.29 13.45
C ILE A 55 9.10 10.88 13.82
N ALA A 56 7.94 10.80 14.47
CA ALA A 56 7.27 9.55 14.77
C ALA A 56 6.26 9.19 13.69
N VAL A 57 6.16 7.90 13.38
CA VAL A 57 5.08 7.34 12.58
C VAL A 57 4.23 6.43 13.45
N GLY A 58 3.01 6.87 13.74
CA GLY A 58 2.00 6.04 14.38
C GLY A 58 1.34 5.11 13.36
N ILE A 59 1.16 3.84 13.74
CA ILE A 59 0.62 2.79 12.87
C ILE A 59 -0.53 2.10 13.63
N ASP A 60 -1.75 2.26 13.12
CA ASP A 60 -2.94 1.51 13.55
C ASP A 60 -3.24 0.41 12.49
N PRO A 61 -2.75 -0.83 12.71
CA PRO A 61 -3.01 -1.95 11.83
C PRO A 61 -4.45 -2.49 11.98
N GLY A 62 -5.36 -2.08 11.10
CA GLY A 62 -6.69 -2.69 11.02
C GLY A 62 -6.85 -3.85 10.01
N SER A 63 -8.02 -4.51 10.06
CA SER A 63 -8.35 -5.68 9.22
C SER A 63 -8.84 -5.31 7.82
N LYS A 64 -9.47 -4.15 7.66
CA LYS A 64 -10.00 -3.64 6.39
C LYS A 64 -9.42 -2.28 6.02
N ARG A 65 -9.29 -1.41 7.01
CA ARG A 65 -8.68 -0.08 6.90
C ARG A 65 -7.51 -0.01 7.86
N GLU A 66 -6.46 0.68 7.48
CA GLU A 66 -5.22 0.80 8.25
C GLU A 66 -4.84 2.28 8.31
N GLY A 67 -4.48 2.77 9.49
CA GLY A 67 -4.13 4.17 9.74
C GLY A 67 -2.62 4.36 9.87
N PHE A 68 -2.08 5.38 9.24
CA PHE A 68 -0.70 5.82 9.42
C PHE A 68 -0.66 7.33 9.59
N THR A 69 0.07 7.82 10.59
CA THR A 69 0.24 9.26 10.82
C THR A 69 1.72 9.57 10.98
N VAL A 70 2.22 10.52 10.19
CA VAL A 70 3.58 11.06 10.27
C VAL A 70 3.55 12.38 11.02
N LYS A 71 4.23 12.45 12.16
CA LYS A 71 4.14 13.59 13.08
C LYS A 71 5.49 13.91 13.73
N SER A 72 5.72 15.20 13.91
CA SER A 72 6.78 15.76 14.78
C SER A 72 6.15 16.44 15.99
N LYS A 73 6.96 16.96 16.91
CA LYS A 73 6.46 17.78 18.03
C LYS A 73 5.60 18.97 17.55
N PRO A 74 6.03 19.80 16.58
CA PRO A 74 5.27 20.97 16.16
C PRO A 74 4.16 20.70 15.14
N HIS A 75 4.21 19.64 14.33
CA HIS A 75 3.23 19.46 13.24
C HIS A 75 2.90 18.01 12.89
N THR A 76 1.67 17.79 12.45
CA THR A 76 1.21 16.57 11.75
C THR A 76 1.38 16.74 10.24
N TYR A 77 2.36 16.02 9.68
CA TYR A 77 2.74 16.19 8.27
C TYR A 77 1.80 15.46 7.31
N LEU A 78 1.42 14.23 7.63
CA LEU A 78 0.68 13.37 6.71
C LEU A 78 -0.14 12.33 7.47
N ASN A 79 -1.44 12.24 7.14
CA ASN A 79 -2.30 11.15 7.56
C ASN A 79 -2.67 10.29 6.35
N ILE A 80 -2.56 8.97 6.50
CA ILE A 80 -2.86 8.01 5.45
C ILE A 80 -3.86 7.01 6.00
N GLN A 81 -4.97 6.88 5.29
CA GLN A 81 -5.90 5.78 5.45
C GLN A 81 -5.72 4.83 4.27
N THR A 82 -5.36 3.58 4.51
CA THR A 82 -5.20 2.60 3.44
C THR A 82 -6.16 1.43 3.55
N HIS A 83 -6.61 0.92 2.40
CA HIS A 83 -7.30 -0.37 2.35
C HIS A 83 -6.30 -1.50 2.58
N ALA A 84 -6.69 -2.47 3.40
CA ALA A 84 -5.91 -3.67 3.62
C ALA A 84 -5.97 -4.60 2.40
N VAL A 85 -4.88 -5.35 2.17
CA VAL A 85 -4.86 -6.40 1.14
C VAL A 85 -5.57 -7.64 1.66
N ASP A 86 -6.77 -7.95 1.16
CA ASP A 86 -7.58 -9.09 1.62
C ASP A 86 -7.87 -10.15 0.54
N TRP A 87 -7.88 -9.77 -0.73
CA TRP A 87 -8.11 -10.65 -1.89
C TRP A 87 -7.07 -11.77 -2.10
N VAL A 88 -5.92 -11.72 -1.41
CA VAL A 88 -4.86 -12.74 -1.58
C VAL A 88 -5.32 -14.12 -1.10
N LYS A 89 -6.17 -14.17 -0.06
CA LYS A 89 -6.76 -15.43 0.44
C LYS A 89 -7.49 -16.14 -0.70
N ASP A 90 -8.40 -15.44 -1.36
CA ASP A 90 -9.25 -16.00 -2.40
C ASP A 90 -8.42 -16.43 -3.61
N ARG A 91 -7.39 -15.65 -3.98
CA ARG A 91 -6.44 -16.04 -5.04
C ARG A 91 -5.63 -17.29 -4.70
N VAL A 92 -5.27 -17.50 -3.44
CA VAL A 92 -4.56 -18.72 -2.98
C VAL A 92 -5.52 -19.92 -2.98
N GLU A 93 -6.76 -19.72 -2.60
CA GLU A 93 -7.82 -20.72 -2.65
C GLU A 93 -8.13 -21.16 -4.08
N VAL A 94 -8.39 -20.21 -4.98
CA VAL A 94 -8.57 -20.47 -6.42
C VAL A 94 -7.39 -21.28 -6.97
N ARG A 95 -6.16 -20.90 -6.63
CA ARG A 95 -4.95 -21.66 -7.03
C ARG A 95 -4.93 -23.08 -6.45
N ARG A 96 -5.35 -23.28 -5.20
CA ARG A 96 -5.44 -24.59 -4.57
C ARG A 96 -6.46 -25.47 -5.31
N ASN A 97 -7.64 -24.94 -5.58
CA ASN A 97 -8.72 -25.64 -6.28
C ASN A 97 -8.31 -25.98 -7.72
N MET A 98 -7.64 -25.06 -8.44
CA MET A 98 -7.04 -25.31 -9.75
C MET A 98 -6.09 -26.51 -9.75
N ARG A 99 -5.23 -26.62 -8.73
CA ARG A 99 -4.30 -27.75 -8.61
C ARG A 99 -5.00 -29.05 -8.24
N ARG A 100 -6.11 -28.99 -7.50
CA ARG A 100 -6.91 -30.17 -7.14
C ARG A 100 -7.66 -30.70 -8.37
N SER A 101 -8.37 -29.84 -9.12
CA SER A 101 -9.05 -30.20 -10.36
C SER A 101 -8.10 -30.78 -11.41
N ARG A 102 -6.90 -30.20 -11.59
CA ARG A 102 -5.88 -30.76 -12.50
C ARG A 102 -5.44 -32.18 -12.13
N ARG A 103 -5.38 -32.52 -10.84
CA ARG A 103 -5.03 -33.87 -10.37
C ARG A 103 -6.16 -34.88 -10.60
N PHE A 104 -7.40 -34.40 -10.66
CA PHE A 104 -8.58 -35.24 -10.90
C PHE A 104 -8.84 -35.52 -12.38
N ARG A 105 -8.32 -34.69 -13.29
CA ARG A 105 -8.32 -35.01 -14.72
C ARG A 105 -7.35 -36.17 -14.92
N ASN A 106 -7.82 -37.29 -15.46
CA ASN A 106 -7.05 -38.48 -15.82
C ASN A 106 -5.83 -38.07 -16.65
N THR A 107 -4.74 -37.75 -15.95
CA THR A 107 -3.45 -37.36 -16.50
C THR A 107 -2.47 -38.41 -15.99
N PRO A 108 -1.57 -38.91 -16.84
CA PRO A 108 -0.65 -39.99 -16.48
C PRO A 108 0.03 -39.72 -15.14
N CYS A 109 0.14 -40.78 -14.32
CA CYS A 109 0.53 -40.77 -12.92
C CYS A 109 1.68 -39.78 -12.64
N ARG A 110 1.37 -38.68 -11.95
CA ARG A 110 2.38 -37.68 -11.60
C ARG A 110 3.09 -38.11 -10.33
N GLN A 111 4.40 -38.30 -10.41
CA GLN A 111 5.25 -38.57 -9.24
C GLN A 111 4.98 -37.60 -8.09
N ASN A 112 5.00 -38.15 -6.87
CA ASN A 112 4.78 -37.40 -5.65
C ASN A 112 5.89 -36.36 -5.47
N ARG A 113 5.53 -35.12 -5.08
CA ARG A 113 6.53 -34.07 -4.87
C ARG A 113 7.12 -34.19 -3.46
N ALA A 114 8.44 -34.33 -3.37
CA ALA A 114 9.19 -34.32 -2.11
C ALA A 114 9.16 -32.94 -1.39
N ASN A 115 9.04 -31.86 -2.15
CA ASN A 115 9.01 -30.48 -1.63
C ASN A 115 7.63 -30.08 -1.05
N ARG A 116 7.16 -30.80 -0.02
CA ARG A 116 5.98 -30.40 0.74
C ARG A 116 6.37 -29.35 1.79
N LEU A 117 5.53 -28.33 1.91
CA LEU A 117 5.66 -27.26 2.91
C LEU A 117 4.94 -27.63 4.23
N VAL A 118 4.62 -28.91 4.39
CA VAL A 118 4.00 -29.47 5.60
C VAL A 118 5.02 -29.38 6.73
N ASN A 119 4.59 -29.00 7.94
CA ASN A 119 5.41 -28.88 9.15
C ASN A 119 6.53 -27.83 9.13
N LYS A 120 6.54 -26.88 8.18
CA LYS A 120 7.48 -25.75 8.21
C LYS A 120 6.82 -24.52 8.85
N ASN A 121 7.43 -23.98 9.90
CA ASN A 121 7.03 -22.70 10.49
C ASN A 121 7.15 -21.58 9.47
N ARG A 122 6.02 -21.00 9.06
CA ARG A 122 5.99 -19.85 8.15
C ARG A 122 4.73 -19.02 8.30
N ILE A 123 4.84 -17.76 7.89
CA ILE A 123 3.69 -16.89 7.73
C ILE A 123 2.90 -17.32 6.48
N PRO A 124 1.58 -17.55 6.57
CA PRO A 124 0.73 -17.85 5.42
C PRO A 124 0.83 -16.75 4.34
N PRO A 125 0.77 -17.07 3.04
CA PRO A 125 0.94 -16.07 1.98
C PRO A 125 -0.04 -14.90 2.03
N SER A 126 -1.30 -15.14 2.44
CA SER A 126 -2.32 -14.10 2.63
C SER A 126 -1.91 -13.14 3.74
N THR A 127 -1.58 -13.67 4.91
CA THR A 127 -1.10 -12.89 6.07
C THR A 127 0.19 -12.15 5.76
N LYS A 128 1.17 -12.81 5.13
CA LYS A 128 2.43 -12.18 4.73
C LYS A 128 2.19 -11.01 3.79
N SER A 129 1.25 -11.13 2.86
CA SER A 129 0.91 -10.04 1.93
C SER A 129 0.32 -8.82 2.64
N ARG A 130 -0.44 -9.01 3.73
CA ARG A 130 -0.96 -7.92 4.57
C ARG A 130 0.15 -7.17 5.29
N TRP A 131 1.08 -7.89 5.92
CA TRP A 131 2.22 -7.25 6.57
C TRP A 131 3.19 -6.59 5.60
N GLN A 132 3.45 -7.23 4.46
CA GLN A 132 4.24 -6.63 3.39
C GLN A 132 3.57 -5.37 2.81
N TRP A 133 2.24 -5.27 2.85
CA TRP A 133 1.54 -4.07 2.44
C TRP A 133 1.88 -2.89 3.36
N LYS A 134 1.74 -3.09 4.68
CA LYS A 134 2.13 -2.08 5.69
C LYS A 134 3.60 -1.67 5.55
N LEU A 135 4.49 -2.65 5.39
CA LEU A 135 5.91 -2.38 5.19
C LEU A 135 6.20 -1.56 3.93
N ARG A 136 5.43 -1.76 2.84
CA ARG A 136 5.58 -0.93 1.63
C ARG A 136 5.15 0.52 1.85
N ILE A 137 4.14 0.75 2.68
CA ILE A 137 3.73 2.11 3.07
C ILE A 137 4.83 2.73 3.93
N VAL A 138 5.32 2.02 4.94
CA VAL A 138 6.44 2.48 5.78
C VAL A 138 7.68 2.81 4.96
N ASN A 139 8.13 1.90 4.09
CA ASN A 139 9.28 2.14 3.21
C ASN A 139 9.04 3.30 2.23
N TRP A 140 7.79 3.60 1.89
CA TRP A 140 7.48 4.77 1.07
C TRP A 140 7.55 6.06 1.89
N LEU A 141 7.12 6.04 3.15
CA LEU A 141 7.23 7.17 4.07
C LEU A 141 8.70 7.49 4.40
N THR A 142 9.54 6.49 4.64
CA THR A 142 10.99 6.68 4.92
C THR A 142 11.74 7.30 3.75
N LEU A 143 11.22 7.16 2.53
CA LEU A 143 11.76 7.77 1.34
C LEU A 143 11.34 9.24 1.16
N MET A 144 10.52 9.79 2.07
CA MET A 144 10.00 11.16 2.04
C MET A 144 10.27 11.93 3.34
N PHE A 145 10.35 11.24 4.48
CA PHE A 145 10.51 11.85 5.80
C PHE A 145 11.69 11.20 6.54
N PRO A 146 12.50 11.99 7.29
CA PRO A 146 13.54 11.46 8.16
C PRO A 146 12.91 10.87 9.43
N ILE A 147 12.37 9.66 9.31
CA ILE A 147 11.65 8.98 10.41
C ILE A 147 12.65 8.48 11.44
N SER A 148 12.43 8.83 12.71
CA SER A 148 13.24 8.37 13.84
C SER A 148 12.60 7.20 14.57
N THR A 149 11.27 7.14 14.63
CA THR A 149 10.54 6.16 15.46
C THR A 149 9.24 5.71 14.82
N PHE A 150 8.93 4.42 14.96
CA PHE A 150 7.62 3.85 14.69
C PHE A 150 6.90 3.55 16.00
N VAL A 151 5.63 3.91 16.12
CA VAL A 151 4.77 3.55 17.26
C VAL A 151 3.62 2.71 16.71
N VAL A 152 3.54 1.45 17.12
CA VAL A 152 2.58 0.49 16.53
C VAL A 152 1.60 -0.01 17.60
N GLU A 153 0.30 -0.01 17.29
CA GLU A 153 -0.68 -0.71 18.11
C GLU A 153 -0.51 -2.23 17.99
N ASP A 154 -0.30 -2.90 19.13
CA ASP A 154 -0.19 -4.34 19.21
C ASP A 154 -1.56 -4.99 19.16
N ILE A 155 -1.75 -5.82 18.14
CA ILE A 155 -2.97 -6.58 17.98
C ILE A 155 -2.86 -7.88 18.76
N LYS A 156 -3.82 -8.09 19.64
CA LYS A 156 -3.98 -9.33 20.41
C LYS A 156 -5.43 -9.79 20.31
N ALA A 157 -5.66 -11.02 19.86
CA ALA A 157 -7.01 -11.58 19.86
C ALA A 157 -7.51 -11.78 21.30
N ARG A 158 -8.80 -11.51 21.52
CA ARG A 158 -9.44 -11.82 22.80
C ARG A 158 -9.50 -13.33 22.98
N LYS A 159 -8.87 -13.82 24.04
CA LYS A 159 -8.99 -15.21 24.49
C LYS A 159 -10.34 -15.41 25.19
N ARG A 160 -10.97 -16.56 24.99
CA ARG A 160 -12.18 -16.99 25.72
C ARG A 160 -11.81 -18.04 26.77
N LYS A 161 -12.42 -17.95 27.95
CA LYS A 161 -12.36 -19.02 28.96
C LYS A 161 -12.92 -20.30 28.33
N ASN A 162 -12.21 -21.42 28.45
CA ASN A 162 -12.52 -22.73 27.84
C ASN A 162 -12.51 -22.78 26.29
N GLY A 163 -12.01 -21.76 25.62
CA GLY A 163 -11.95 -21.70 24.16
C GLY A 163 -10.78 -22.48 23.53
N ARG A 164 -10.59 -23.78 23.81
CA ARG A 164 -9.44 -24.56 23.29
C ARG A 164 -9.25 -24.43 21.77
N LYS A 165 -10.31 -24.53 20.97
CA LYS A 165 -10.25 -24.32 19.50
C LYS A 165 -10.21 -22.83 19.10
N TRP A 166 -10.91 -21.98 19.84
CA TRP A 166 -11.01 -20.53 19.57
C TRP A 166 -9.70 -19.79 19.82
N ASN A 167 -9.04 -20.09 20.94
CA ASN A 167 -7.79 -19.47 21.37
C ASN A 167 -6.59 -19.85 20.49
N VAL A 168 -6.75 -20.87 19.63
CA VAL A 168 -5.78 -21.29 18.60
C VAL A 168 -6.08 -20.62 17.25
N SER A 169 -7.30 -20.07 17.08
CA SER A 169 -7.73 -19.35 15.88
C SER A 169 -7.38 -17.87 16.01
N PHE A 170 -6.11 -17.55 15.75
CA PHE A 170 -5.61 -16.18 15.82
C PHE A 170 -6.14 -15.31 14.66
N SER A 171 -6.29 -14.01 14.93
CA SER A 171 -6.54 -13.04 13.86
C SER A 171 -5.44 -13.15 12.80
N PRO A 172 -5.75 -12.98 11.50
CA PRO A 172 -4.72 -12.87 10.46
C PRO A 172 -3.67 -11.80 10.74
N LEU A 173 -3.98 -10.81 11.58
CA LEU A 173 -3.05 -9.76 12.00
C LEU A 173 -2.35 -10.05 13.35
N GLU A 174 -2.59 -11.16 14.00
CA GLU A 174 -1.75 -11.59 15.12
C GLU A 174 -0.64 -12.51 14.60
N VAL A 175 -0.98 -13.36 13.62
CA VAL A 175 -0.01 -14.18 12.90
C VAL A 175 0.94 -13.28 12.11
N GLY A 176 2.25 -13.41 12.36
CA GLY A 176 3.29 -12.71 11.60
C GLY A 176 3.55 -11.26 12.03
N LYS A 177 2.93 -10.75 13.11
CA LYS A 177 3.20 -9.39 13.62
C LYS A 177 4.66 -9.19 14.03
N HIS A 178 5.27 -10.19 14.68
CA HIS A 178 6.68 -10.16 15.07
C HIS A 178 7.60 -9.96 13.86
N TRP A 179 7.33 -10.64 12.74
CA TRP A 179 8.10 -10.42 11.51
C TRP A 179 8.01 -8.98 11.05
N PHE A 180 6.84 -8.34 11.12
CA PHE A 180 6.69 -6.93 10.77
C PHE A 180 7.46 -6.03 11.73
N TYR A 181 7.38 -6.27 13.04
CA TYR A 181 8.16 -5.55 14.05
C TYR A 181 9.67 -5.66 13.81
N ASP A 182 10.16 -6.85 13.47
CA ASP A 182 11.56 -7.06 13.11
C ASP A 182 11.96 -6.31 11.85
N GLN A 183 11.05 -6.13 10.87
CA GLN A 183 11.33 -5.27 9.71
C GLN A 183 11.37 -3.79 10.10
N LEU A 184 10.53 -3.33 11.01
CA LEU A 184 10.53 -1.93 11.46
C LEU A 184 11.80 -1.59 12.26
N ARG A 185 12.24 -2.46 13.17
CA ARG A 185 13.47 -2.28 13.97
C ARG A 185 14.73 -2.14 13.11
N LYS A 186 14.74 -2.73 11.91
CA LYS A 186 15.84 -2.59 10.95
C LYS A 186 15.90 -1.20 10.30
N ILE A 187 14.81 -0.44 10.39
CA ILE A 187 14.67 0.87 9.75
C ILE A 187 14.87 1.98 10.78
N ALA A 188 14.17 1.91 11.91
CA ALA A 188 14.20 2.93 12.96
C ALA A 188 13.78 2.33 14.32
N HIS A 189 13.80 3.15 15.37
CA HIS A 189 13.33 2.72 16.70
C HIS A 189 11.87 2.29 16.65
N LEU A 190 11.49 1.26 17.43
CA LEU A 190 10.14 0.71 17.45
C LEU A 190 9.60 0.71 18.87
N GLU A 191 8.48 1.41 19.04
CA GLU A 191 7.63 1.37 20.23
C GLU A 191 6.34 0.61 19.94
N ILE A 192 5.88 -0.15 20.91
CA ILE A 192 4.68 -0.97 20.80
C ILE A 192 3.72 -0.57 21.92
N ARG A 193 2.44 -0.35 21.58
CA ARG A 193 1.39 0.06 22.52
C ARG A 193 0.23 -0.89 22.45
N SER A 194 -0.40 -1.20 23.58
CA SER A 194 -1.58 -2.07 23.56
C SER A 194 -2.81 -1.30 23.02
N GLY A 195 -3.84 -2.04 22.59
CA GLY A 195 -5.11 -1.42 22.22
C GLY A 195 -5.79 -0.69 23.39
N ASN A 196 -5.53 -1.11 24.64
CA ASN A 196 -6.02 -0.41 25.82
C ASN A 196 -5.27 0.91 26.02
N ASP A 197 -3.94 0.90 25.87
CA ASP A 197 -3.12 2.12 25.96
C ASP A 197 -3.62 3.15 24.93
N THR A 198 -3.87 2.70 23.70
CA THR A 198 -4.36 3.56 22.61
C THR A 198 -5.73 4.14 22.94
N TYR A 199 -6.62 3.33 23.53
CA TYR A 199 -7.92 3.78 24.00
C TYR A 199 -7.79 4.86 25.09
N GLU A 200 -6.96 4.63 26.12
CA GLU A 200 -6.74 5.55 27.23
C GLU A 200 -6.12 6.87 26.77
N LEU A 201 -5.05 6.79 25.96
CA LEU A 201 -4.40 7.97 25.37
C LEU A 201 -5.41 8.82 24.58
N ARG A 202 -6.30 8.15 23.82
CA ARG A 202 -7.34 8.84 23.06
C ARG A 202 -8.39 9.49 23.98
N GLN A 203 -8.75 8.86 25.11
CA GLN A 203 -9.66 9.45 26.10
C GLN A 203 -9.05 10.66 26.81
N ASN A 204 -7.78 10.57 27.21
CA ASN A 204 -7.06 11.66 27.87
C ASN A 204 -6.98 12.92 26.99
N LEU A 205 -6.92 12.74 25.68
CA LEU A 205 -6.92 13.83 24.69
C LEU A 205 -8.32 14.30 24.29
N GLY A 206 -9.40 13.70 24.84
CA GLY A 206 -10.79 14.05 24.52
C GLY A 206 -11.22 13.68 23.09
N LEU A 207 -10.48 12.81 22.39
CA LEU A 207 -10.72 12.50 20.99
C LEU A 207 -11.74 11.36 20.82
N LYS A 208 -12.75 11.60 19.98
CA LYS A 208 -13.81 10.62 19.71
C LYS A 208 -13.48 9.78 18.47
N LYS A 209 -13.57 8.45 18.61
CA LYS A 209 -13.46 7.52 17.49
C LYS A 209 -14.83 7.34 16.82
N SER A 210 -14.89 7.46 15.50
CA SER A 210 -16.13 7.30 14.75
C SER A 210 -16.67 5.86 14.87
N LYS A 211 -18.00 5.74 15.04
CA LYS A 211 -18.70 4.44 14.98
C LYS A 211 -18.68 3.85 13.56
N GLN A 212 -18.54 4.70 12.53
CA GLN A 212 -18.52 4.30 11.12
C GLN A 212 -17.12 3.84 10.67
N LYS A 213 -16.79 2.58 10.98
CA LYS A 213 -15.48 1.94 10.75
C LYS A 213 -15.05 1.73 9.28
N LEU A 214 -15.80 2.23 8.30
CA LEU A 214 -15.43 2.17 6.88
C LEU A 214 -15.40 3.55 6.23
N SER A 215 -15.73 4.60 6.99
CA SER A 215 -15.72 5.96 6.49
C SER A 215 -14.29 6.42 6.21
N ASN A 216 -14.13 7.30 5.23
CA ASN A 216 -12.85 7.90 4.86
C ASN A 216 -12.56 9.16 5.70
N LYS A 217 -12.99 9.17 6.96
CA LYS A 217 -12.81 10.30 7.87
C LYS A 217 -11.64 10.04 8.81
N PHE A 218 -10.95 11.12 9.20
CA PHE A 218 -9.81 11.05 10.11
C PHE A 218 -10.15 10.29 11.39
N GLU A 219 -11.31 10.57 11.98
CA GLU A 219 -11.80 10.01 13.25
C GLU A 219 -12.11 8.51 13.19
N ALA A 220 -12.21 7.92 11.99
CA ALA A 220 -12.50 6.50 11.83
C ALA A 220 -11.27 5.62 11.96
N HIS A 221 -10.13 6.07 11.42
CA HIS A 221 -8.94 5.24 11.25
C HIS A 221 -7.61 5.94 11.56
N CYS A 222 -7.52 7.26 11.34
CA CYS A 222 -6.27 8.00 11.57
C CYS A 222 -6.18 8.58 12.99
N VAL A 223 -7.28 8.66 13.74
CA VAL A 223 -7.26 9.16 15.12
C VAL A 223 -6.35 8.32 16.01
N ASP A 224 -6.42 6.99 15.90
CA ASP A 224 -5.60 6.11 16.75
C ASP A 224 -4.13 6.15 16.31
N SER A 225 -3.84 6.15 15.00
CA SER A 225 -2.47 6.34 14.52
C SER A 225 -1.90 7.71 14.91
N TRP A 226 -2.72 8.76 14.93
CA TRP A 226 -2.30 10.08 15.38
C TRP A 226 -2.02 10.10 16.88
N VAL A 227 -2.87 9.49 17.70
CA VAL A 227 -2.67 9.38 19.15
C VAL A 227 -1.36 8.66 19.47
N LEU A 228 -1.06 7.56 18.78
CA LEU A 228 0.20 6.83 18.92
C LEU A 228 1.42 7.70 18.56
N ALA A 229 1.36 8.41 17.43
CA ALA A 229 2.43 9.30 17.01
C ALA A 229 2.59 10.49 17.98
N ASN A 230 1.48 11.03 18.49
CA ASN A 230 1.45 12.13 19.43
C ASN A 230 1.96 11.75 20.80
N TRP A 231 1.71 10.52 21.26
CA TRP A 231 2.24 10.01 22.52
C TRP A 231 3.78 10.06 22.54
N TYR A 232 4.44 9.71 21.43
CA TYR A 232 5.90 9.78 21.34
C TYR A 232 6.42 11.18 21.03
N ALA A 233 5.85 11.88 20.04
CA ALA A 233 6.36 13.16 19.58
C ALA A 233 5.94 14.36 20.46
N GLY A 234 4.80 14.26 21.16
CA GLY A 234 4.22 15.29 22.02
C GLY A 234 3.76 16.56 21.28
N GLY A 235 3.45 17.60 22.04
CA GLY A 235 3.24 18.96 21.52
C GLY A 235 1.82 19.32 21.08
N HIS A 236 0.86 18.39 21.09
CA HIS A 236 -0.53 18.67 20.70
C HIS A 236 -1.54 17.99 21.62
N ILE A 237 -2.62 18.71 21.94
CA ILE A 237 -3.82 18.15 22.59
C ILE A 237 -4.84 17.70 21.52
N GLN A 238 -4.91 18.44 20.40
CA GLN A 238 -5.76 18.13 19.25
C GLN A 238 -4.94 18.07 17.95
N PRO A 239 -5.38 17.31 16.93
CA PRO A 239 -4.72 17.28 15.63
C PRO A 239 -4.70 18.66 14.95
N ASP A 240 -3.51 19.19 14.68
CA ASP A 240 -3.30 20.42 13.90
C ASP A 240 -3.64 20.24 12.41
N ASN A 241 -3.68 19.00 11.93
CA ASN A 241 -4.02 18.66 10.56
C ASN A 241 -4.75 17.31 10.50
N SER A 242 -6.01 17.34 10.08
CA SER A 242 -6.87 16.16 9.88
C SER A 242 -7.00 15.74 8.40
N SER A 243 -6.35 16.45 7.47
CA SER A 243 -6.35 16.07 6.06
C SER A 243 -5.72 14.70 5.88
N LEU A 244 -6.39 13.83 5.10
CA LEU A 244 -5.98 12.46 4.88
C LEU A 244 -5.84 12.13 3.40
N ILE A 245 -4.93 11.20 3.10
CA ILE A 245 -4.82 10.56 1.80
C ILE A 245 -5.39 9.16 1.92
N GLU A 246 -6.38 8.83 1.09
CA GLU A 246 -6.87 7.46 0.99
C GLU A 246 -6.04 6.68 -0.03
N ILE A 247 -5.40 5.59 0.40
CA ILE A 247 -4.59 4.72 -0.46
C ILE A 247 -5.32 3.39 -0.72
N VAL A 248 -5.56 3.08 -1.99
CA VAL A 248 -6.14 1.82 -2.42
C VAL A 248 -5.09 0.98 -3.18
N PRO A 249 -4.65 -0.17 -2.65
CA PRO A 249 -3.68 -1.03 -3.34
C PRO A 249 -4.28 -1.59 -4.63
N LEU A 250 -3.47 -1.63 -5.70
CA LEU A 250 -3.93 -2.12 -7.00
C LEU A 250 -3.97 -3.66 -7.04
N GLU A 251 -5.06 -4.21 -7.56
CA GLU A 251 -5.31 -5.64 -7.59
C GLU A 251 -4.73 -6.30 -8.85
N PHE A 252 -3.42 -6.57 -8.89
CA PHE A 252 -2.82 -7.14 -10.10
C PHE A 252 -3.10 -8.64 -10.28
N HIS A 253 -3.77 -9.05 -11.37
CA HIS A 253 -3.95 -10.47 -11.69
C HIS A 253 -2.61 -11.12 -12.07
N ARG A 254 -2.17 -12.11 -11.28
CA ARG A 254 -0.98 -12.90 -11.59
C ARG A 254 -1.22 -13.81 -12.81
N ARG A 255 -0.14 -14.12 -13.53
CA ARG A 255 -0.16 -15.04 -14.68
C ARG A 255 -0.80 -16.38 -14.27
N GLN A 256 -1.87 -16.74 -14.98
CA GLN A 256 -2.44 -18.07 -14.98
C GLN A 256 -1.79 -18.84 -16.13
N LEU A 257 -1.29 -20.05 -15.84
CA LEU A 257 -0.59 -20.86 -16.84
C LEU A 257 -1.55 -21.34 -17.94
N HIS A 258 -2.82 -21.60 -17.58
CA HIS A 258 -3.93 -21.85 -18.50
C HIS A 258 -5.21 -21.27 -17.88
N ARG A 259 -6.07 -20.64 -18.68
CA ARG A 259 -7.44 -20.25 -18.25
C ARG A 259 -8.24 -21.47 -17.79
N LEU A 260 -9.16 -21.24 -16.85
CA LEU A 260 -10.05 -22.27 -16.30
C LEU A 260 -10.96 -22.87 -17.38
N GLN A 261 -11.65 -21.97 -18.08
CA GLN A 261 -12.47 -22.29 -19.24
C GLN A 261 -11.62 -22.19 -20.50
N HIS A 262 -11.69 -23.22 -21.34
CA HIS A 262 -11.13 -23.17 -22.68
C HIS A 262 -12.10 -22.44 -23.60
N SER A 263 -11.58 -21.76 -24.62
CA SER A 263 -12.40 -21.33 -25.75
C SER A 263 -12.66 -22.50 -26.68
N THR A 264 -13.51 -22.30 -27.68
CA THR A 264 -13.77 -23.26 -28.77
C THR A 264 -12.46 -23.88 -29.29
N GLY A 265 -12.48 -25.19 -29.53
CA GLY A 265 -11.28 -25.96 -29.89
C GLY A 265 -10.35 -26.33 -28.72
N HIS A 266 -10.85 -26.28 -27.48
CA HIS A 266 -10.08 -26.59 -26.26
C HIS A 266 -8.84 -25.71 -26.01
N ILE A 267 -8.78 -24.55 -26.68
CA ILE A 267 -7.68 -23.60 -26.54
C ILE A 267 -7.77 -22.89 -25.19
N ARG A 268 -6.67 -22.88 -24.44
CA ARG A 268 -6.57 -22.15 -23.16
C ARG A 268 -5.58 -21.00 -23.29
N SER A 269 -6.11 -19.81 -23.56
CA SER A 269 -5.30 -18.60 -23.69
C SER A 269 -4.56 -18.25 -22.38
N ARG A 270 -3.46 -17.51 -22.54
CA ARG A 270 -2.68 -16.97 -21.41
C ARG A 270 -3.49 -15.83 -20.78
N TYR A 271 -3.54 -15.77 -19.45
CA TYR A 271 -4.21 -14.69 -18.73
C TYR A 271 -3.36 -14.16 -17.57
N GLY A 272 -3.40 -12.86 -17.34
CA GLY A 272 -2.62 -12.20 -16.29
C GLY A 272 -1.15 -12.04 -16.65
N GLY A 273 -0.38 -11.47 -15.73
CA GLY A 273 1.02 -11.13 -15.97
C GLY A 273 1.39 -9.81 -15.30
N THR A 274 2.67 -9.49 -15.26
CA THR A 274 3.17 -8.22 -14.72
C THR A 274 3.37 -7.17 -15.81
N LEU A 275 3.60 -7.60 -17.05
CA LEU A 275 3.80 -6.73 -18.21
C LEU A 275 2.55 -6.73 -19.10
N SER A 276 2.32 -5.58 -19.71
CA SER A 276 1.22 -5.21 -20.59
C SER A 276 1.78 -4.42 -21.75
N VAL A 277 2.22 -5.14 -22.79
CA VAL A 277 2.76 -4.57 -24.04
C VAL A 277 3.79 -3.46 -23.77
N GLY A 278 4.90 -3.82 -23.11
CA GLY A 278 5.96 -2.87 -22.73
C GLY A 278 5.74 -2.15 -21.40
N PHE A 279 4.50 -2.00 -20.92
CA PHE A 279 4.22 -1.34 -19.64
C PHE A 279 4.07 -2.34 -18.49
N LYS A 280 4.63 -2.04 -17.32
CA LYS A 280 4.31 -2.78 -16.09
C LYS A 280 2.88 -2.45 -15.65
N ARG A 281 2.09 -3.43 -15.19
CA ARG A 281 0.74 -3.16 -14.66
C ARG A 281 0.80 -2.23 -13.45
N GLY A 282 -0.01 -1.18 -13.46
CA GLY A 282 0.07 -0.07 -12.51
C GLY A 282 0.97 1.08 -12.95
N SER A 283 1.62 0.99 -14.12
CA SER A 283 2.27 2.13 -14.75
C SER A 283 1.25 3.24 -15.00
N ILE A 284 1.56 4.43 -14.52
CA ILE A 284 0.88 5.67 -14.83
C ILE A 284 1.37 6.14 -16.20
N VAL A 285 0.43 6.41 -17.09
CA VAL A 285 0.67 6.86 -18.46
C VAL A 285 -0.15 8.11 -18.74
N LYS A 286 0.37 8.99 -19.59
CA LYS A 286 -0.39 10.09 -20.20
C LYS A 286 -0.89 9.61 -21.56
N HIS A 287 -2.21 9.40 -21.66
CA HIS A 287 -2.89 9.04 -22.91
C HIS A 287 -3.46 10.29 -23.58
N ARG A 288 -3.41 10.35 -24.92
CA ARG A 288 -3.86 11.52 -25.71
C ARG A 288 -5.30 11.95 -25.39
N LYS A 289 -6.23 11.00 -25.30
CA LYS A 289 -7.67 11.25 -25.04
C LYS A 289 -8.05 11.30 -23.55
N TYR A 290 -7.40 10.48 -22.72
CA TYR A 290 -7.86 10.20 -21.35
C TYR A 290 -6.99 10.90 -20.29
N GLY A 291 -5.95 11.62 -20.70
CA GLY A 291 -4.99 12.22 -19.78
C GLY A 291 -4.25 11.18 -18.95
N PHE A 292 -4.06 11.46 -17.66
CA PHE A 292 -3.34 10.57 -16.76
C PHE A 292 -4.22 9.40 -16.29
N CYS A 293 -3.78 8.18 -16.60
CA CYS A 293 -4.45 6.93 -16.26
C CYS A 293 -3.42 5.87 -15.89
N TYR A 294 -3.85 4.74 -15.30
CA TYR A 294 -2.95 3.61 -15.05
C TYR A 294 -3.29 2.40 -15.93
N VAL A 295 -2.26 1.65 -16.29
CA VAL A 295 -2.37 0.43 -17.10
C VAL A 295 -2.83 -0.74 -16.24
N GLY A 296 -4.00 -1.29 -16.52
CA GLY A 296 -4.57 -2.43 -15.79
C GLY A 296 -4.14 -3.80 -16.34
N GLY A 297 -3.95 -3.88 -17.65
CA GLY A 297 -3.76 -5.15 -18.36
C GLY A 297 -3.59 -4.94 -19.85
N TRP A 298 -3.56 -6.06 -20.57
CA TRP A 298 -3.54 -6.06 -22.03
C TRP A 298 -4.32 -7.26 -22.55
N GLN A 299 -4.71 -7.18 -23.82
CA GLN A 299 -5.35 -8.26 -24.56
C GLN A 299 -4.92 -8.21 -26.02
N GLU A 300 -5.04 -9.35 -26.69
CA GLU A 300 -5.00 -9.43 -28.14
C GLU A 300 -6.34 -8.96 -28.68
N SER A 301 -6.32 -8.05 -29.66
CA SER A 301 -7.50 -7.43 -30.25
C SER A 301 -7.32 -7.34 -31.77
N PRO A 302 -7.15 -8.48 -32.46
CA PRO A 302 -6.86 -8.51 -33.89
C PRO A 302 -7.95 -7.83 -34.71
N THR A 303 -7.57 -7.29 -35.85
CA THR A 303 -8.46 -6.67 -36.83
C THR A 303 -8.11 -7.20 -38.22
N LYS A 304 -9.00 -7.04 -39.20
CA LYS A 304 -8.71 -7.42 -40.60
C LYS A 304 -7.41 -6.80 -41.13
N LYS A 305 -7.09 -5.57 -40.71
CA LYS A 305 -5.89 -4.82 -41.14
C LYS A 305 -4.63 -5.13 -40.31
N ASP A 306 -4.80 -5.56 -39.07
CA ASP A 306 -3.70 -5.90 -38.16
C ASP A 306 -4.10 -7.13 -37.33
N PRO A 307 -3.73 -8.34 -37.80
CA PRO A 307 -3.99 -9.60 -37.11
C PRO A 307 -3.21 -9.76 -35.79
N TYR A 308 -2.18 -8.95 -35.54
CA TYR A 308 -1.33 -9.06 -34.34
C TYR A 308 -1.57 -7.93 -33.34
N ARG A 309 -2.59 -7.11 -33.57
CA ARG A 309 -2.93 -5.95 -32.74
C ARG A 309 -3.09 -6.32 -31.27
N LYS A 310 -2.37 -5.60 -30.42
CA LYS A 310 -2.47 -5.70 -28.94
C LYS A 310 -2.92 -4.38 -28.36
N THR A 311 -3.87 -4.43 -27.44
CA THR A 311 -4.38 -3.24 -26.76
C THR A 311 -4.16 -3.34 -25.25
N ILE A 312 -4.12 -2.18 -24.60
CA ILE A 312 -4.00 -2.07 -23.15
C ILE A 312 -5.29 -1.55 -22.53
N SER A 313 -5.58 -2.00 -21.31
CA SER A 313 -6.66 -1.44 -20.52
C SER A 313 -6.17 -0.26 -19.69
N LEU A 314 -6.89 0.85 -19.78
CA LEU A 314 -6.61 2.07 -19.04
C LEU A 314 -7.68 2.28 -17.98
N HIS A 315 -7.27 2.72 -16.81
CA HIS A 315 -8.12 2.93 -15.66
C HIS A 315 -7.89 4.32 -15.09
N ASP A 316 -8.97 4.93 -14.60
CA ASP A 316 -8.93 6.22 -13.94
C ASP A 316 -8.11 6.14 -12.65
N LEU A 317 -7.25 7.14 -12.42
CA LEU A 317 -6.35 7.15 -11.26
C LEU A 317 -7.09 7.33 -9.95
N LYS A 318 -8.21 8.05 -9.92
CA LYS A 318 -8.92 8.37 -8.67
C LYS A 318 -9.89 7.26 -8.29
N THR A 319 -10.78 6.90 -9.20
CA THR A 319 -11.87 5.94 -8.98
C THR A 319 -11.44 4.49 -9.20
N GLY A 320 -10.42 4.25 -10.02
CA GLY A 320 -10.03 2.91 -10.48
C GLY A 320 -10.95 2.30 -11.54
N LYS A 321 -12.01 3.02 -11.96
CA LYS A 321 -12.92 2.57 -13.01
C LYS A 321 -12.17 2.42 -14.33
N ARG A 322 -12.52 1.39 -15.10
CA ARG A 322 -11.92 1.14 -16.41
C ARG A 322 -12.44 2.16 -17.41
N LEU A 323 -11.53 2.89 -18.04
CA LEU A 323 -11.83 3.90 -19.06
C LEU A 323 -11.95 3.26 -20.44
N THR A 324 -11.06 2.32 -20.76
CA THR A 324 -11.07 1.58 -22.03
C THR A 324 -10.27 0.27 -21.91
N GLN A 325 -10.50 -0.65 -22.85
CA GLN A 325 -9.72 -1.87 -23.06
C GLN A 325 -8.95 -1.88 -24.39
N ASN A 326 -9.20 -0.88 -25.24
CA ASN A 326 -8.78 -0.88 -26.63
C ASN A 326 -7.77 0.24 -26.93
N ALA A 327 -7.10 0.76 -25.90
CA ALA A 327 -6.08 1.79 -26.08
C ALA A 327 -4.86 1.21 -26.79
N SER A 328 -4.34 1.95 -27.78
CA SER A 328 -3.07 1.62 -28.40
C SER A 328 -1.92 1.93 -27.43
N PRO A 329 -0.94 1.03 -27.26
CA PRO A 329 0.27 1.32 -26.48
C PRO A 329 1.02 2.57 -26.98
N THR A 330 0.98 2.86 -28.28
CA THR A 330 1.64 4.01 -28.91
C THR A 330 1.03 5.35 -28.51
N ASP A 331 -0.23 5.35 -28.07
CA ASP A 331 -0.93 6.57 -27.61
C ASP A 331 -0.62 6.92 -26.16
N CYS A 332 0.17 6.08 -25.47
CA CYS A 332 0.50 6.20 -24.06
C CYS A 332 1.98 6.57 -23.86
N LYS A 333 2.22 7.72 -23.23
CA LYS A 333 3.56 8.08 -22.73
C LYS A 333 3.72 7.63 -21.28
N PHE A 334 4.74 6.83 -20.98
CA PHE A 334 5.05 6.43 -19.61
C PHE A 334 5.39 7.66 -18.74
N PHE A 335 4.87 7.67 -17.51
CA PHE A 335 5.16 8.73 -16.55
C PHE A 335 5.83 8.18 -15.28
N SER A 336 5.21 7.21 -14.60
CA SER A 336 5.80 6.58 -13.42
C SER A 336 5.15 5.23 -13.13
N TYR A 337 5.74 4.44 -12.24
CA TYR A 337 5.14 3.20 -11.77
C TYR A 337 4.45 3.39 -10.43
N ASN A 338 3.23 2.88 -10.28
CA ASN A 338 2.56 2.83 -8.98
C ASN A 338 1.98 1.45 -8.66
N SER A 339 1.97 1.10 -7.38
CA SER A 339 1.38 -0.15 -6.87
C SER A 339 0.05 0.07 -6.15
N TRP A 340 -0.37 1.32 -6.03
CA TRP A 340 -1.65 1.75 -5.45
C TRP A 340 -2.14 2.99 -6.18
N ARG A 341 -3.40 3.33 -5.92
CA ARG A 341 -3.98 4.63 -6.29
C ARG A 341 -4.29 5.45 -5.05
N ILE A 342 -4.37 6.76 -5.23
CA ILE A 342 -4.92 7.66 -4.22
C ILE A 342 -6.38 7.93 -4.59
N ALA A 343 -7.28 7.55 -3.69
CA ALA A 343 -8.67 7.99 -3.73
C ALA A 343 -8.74 9.34 -3.00
N ASN A 344 -9.43 10.31 -3.59
CA ASN A 344 -9.74 11.57 -2.91
C ASN A 344 -11.06 11.44 -2.17
#